data_AF-A0A2V8LJU5-F1
#
_entry.id   AF-A0A2V8LJU5-F1
#
_cell.length_a   1.000
_cell.length_b   1.000
_cell.length_c   1.000
_cell.angle_alpha   90.00
_cell.angle_beta   90.00
_cell.angle_gamma   90.00
#
_symmetry.space_group_name_H-M   'P 1'
#
loop_
_entity.id
_entity.type
_entity.pdbx_description
1 polymer ?
#
loop_
_entity_poly.entity_id
_entity_poly.type
_entity_poly.pdbx_seq_one_letter_code
_entity_poly.pdbx_strand_id
1 'polypeptide(L)'
;MEATHLLCYIRRDRLTSWKLDSLDRGTRNTPVLAYGSDDPMFANYAQPGNVIWVVGAYADGPPTLEAKIEIAGQIKRKKEYACEIKGTVGGSTFFGLNDASRPMMQLVFKSQTAIWSLRDKYSTTHWQRAFGRDFQSPRRLANAGDRVNGHRSPGAAPLEELEEFVRSRSVFISWKHQDNQHRPRFLRALSIELAKRQFAVWWDQMALTNVEAIHEHRSRKNELMNRLLHQGLAKSTAILALWTKNYGFATDSDLPNWTRNEWHAKGERARFAITSDDFENKDDMREPDEVLRMPYNPQPADAVRVARDFKRTYDSIAGKVLLR
;
A
#
# COMPACT_ATOMS: atom_id res chain seq x y z
N MET A 1 7.63 -24.36 -15.70
CA MET A 1 8.82 -23.71 -15.09
C MET A 1 8.33 -22.90 -13.91
N GLU A 2 9.01 -22.99 -12.77
CA GLU A 2 8.70 -22.17 -11.59
C GLU A 2 9.03 -20.70 -11.88
N ALA A 3 8.18 -19.76 -11.45
CA ALA A 3 8.37 -18.34 -11.71
C ALA A 3 9.66 -17.83 -11.04
N THR A 4 10.44 -17.00 -11.75
CA THR A 4 11.56 -16.32 -11.10
C THR A 4 11.07 -15.02 -10.47
N HIS A 5 11.48 -14.77 -9.23
CA HIS A 5 11.10 -13.59 -8.48
C HIS A 5 12.25 -12.59 -8.36
N LEU A 6 11.96 -11.33 -8.63
CA LEU A 6 12.87 -10.20 -8.52
C LEU A 6 12.33 -9.20 -7.51
N LEU A 7 13.20 -8.72 -6.61
CA LEU A 7 12.89 -7.65 -5.68
C LEU A 7 13.49 -6.34 -6.18
N CYS A 8 12.62 -5.35 -6.42
CA CYS A 8 12.99 -3.98 -6.76
C CYS A 8 12.73 -3.08 -5.56
N TYR A 9 13.72 -2.29 -5.16
CA TYR A 9 13.57 -1.36 -4.05
C TYR A 9 13.60 0.08 -4.55
N ILE A 10 12.52 0.81 -4.32
CA ILE A 10 12.33 2.16 -4.85
C ILE A 10 12.40 3.17 -3.70
N ARG A 11 13.13 4.26 -3.93
CA ARG A 11 13.13 5.40 -3.02
C ARG A 11 11.81 6.18 -3.14
N ARG A 12 11.35 6.73 -2.02
CA ARG A 12 10.07 7.43 -1.92
C ARG A 12 9.83 8.49 -3.00
N ASP A 13 10.86 9.27 -3.34
CA ASP A 13 10.80 10.35 -4.33
C ASP A 13 10.44 9.85 -5.74
N ARG A 14 10.81 8.61 -6.08
CA ARG A 14 10.52 7.98 -7.37
C ARG A 14 9.21 7.18 -7.38
N LEU A 15 8.68 6.84 -6.21
CA LEU A 15 7.46 6.06 -6.08
C LEU A 15 6.24 6.84 -6.61
N THR A 16 6.15 8.14 -6.31
CA THR A 16 5.03 8.98 -6.73
C THR A 16 4.93 9.04 -8.26
N SER A 17 6.02 9.41 -8.94
CA SER A 17 6.03 9.52 -10.41
C SER A 17 5.68 8.18 -11.06
N TRP A 18 6.22 7.08 -10.52
CA TRP A 18 5.95 5.74 -11.01
C TRP A 18 4.48 5.30 -10.87
N LYS A 19 3.86 5.54 -9.70
CA LYS A 19 2.43 5.23 -9.50
C LYS A 19 1.53 6.11 -10.37
N LEU A 20 1.86 7.40 -10.53
CA LEU A 20 1.13 8.30 -11.42
C LEU A 20 1.19 7.85 -12.88
N ASP A 21 2.37 7.46 -13.37
CA ASP A 21 2.54 6.90 -14.71
C ASP A 21 1.68 5.65 -14.92
N SER A 22 1.61 4.77 -13.93
CA SER A 22 0.78 3.56 -13.98
C SER A 22 -0.73 3.87 -13.95
N LEU A 23 -1.13 4.91 -13.20
CA LEU A 23 -2.51 5.40 -13.17
C LEU A 23 -2.92 6.05 -14.50
N ASP A 24 -2.00 6.75 -15.13
CA ASP A 24 -2.21 7.45 -16.40
C ASP A 24 -2.43 6.46 -17.55
N ARG A 25 -1.58 5.43 -17.63
CA ARG A 25 -1.61 4.40 -18.68
C ARG A 25 -2.77 3.40 -18.53
N GLY A 26 -3.42 3.39 -17.37
CA GLY A 26 -4.54 2.50 -17.06
C GLY A 26 -5.91 3.01 -17.53
N THR A 27 -6.92 2.15 -17.41
CA THR A 27 -8.32 2.59 -17.41
C THR A 27 -8.83 2.70 -15.96
N ARG A 28 -10.06 3.20 -15.77
CA ARG A 28 -10.71 3.27 -14.45
C ARG A 28 -10.74 1.92 -13.72
N ASN A 29 -10.82 0.80 -14.44
CA ASN A 29 -11.01 -0.53 -13.87
C ASN A 29 -9.79 -1.46 -14.06
N THR A 30 -8.83 -1.08 -14.89
CA THR A 30 -7.63 -1.88 -15.18
C THR A 30 -6.40 -0.97 -15.25
N PRO A 31 -5.73 -0.70 -14.11
CA PRO A 31 -4.43 -0.06 -14.14
C PRO A 31 -3.46 -0.89 -14.96
N VAL A 32 -2.69 -0.22 -15.83
CA VAL A 32 -1.51 -0.83 -16.41
C VAL A 32 -0.38 -0.61 -15.41
N LEU A 33 -0.12 -1.61 -14.57
CA LEU A 33 1.09 -1.60 -13.76
C LEU A 33 2.28 -1.80 -14.70
N ALA A 34 3.10 -0.77 -14.87
CA ALA A 34 4.32 -0.81 -15.65
C ALA A 34 5.49 -0.49 -14.72
N TYR A 35 6.67 -1.09 -14.93
CA TYR A 35 7.87 -0.75 -14.17
C TYR A 35 9.08 -0.76 -15.10
N GLY A 36 9.91 0.28 -15.00
CA GLY A 36 11.09 0.48 -15.84
C GLY A 36 12.38 0.48 -15.02
N SER A 37 13.47 0.00 -15.62
CA SER A 37 14.80 0.03 -15.02
C SER A 37 15.89 0.04 -16.10
N ASP A 38 16.99 0.73 -15.81
CA ASP A 38 18.23 0.69 -16.60
C ASP A 38 19.17 -0.45 -16.19
N ASP A 39 18.86 -1.19 -15.13
CA ASP A 39 19.74 -2.23 -14.60
C ASP A 39 19.76 -3.46 -15.53
N PRO A 40 20.94 -3.92 -16.00
CA PRO A 40 21.02 -5.10 -16.86
C PRO A 40 20.46 -6.37 -16.21
N MET A 41 20.54 -6.50 -14.88
CA MET A 41 19.94 -7.61 -14.16
C MET A 41 18.43 -7.63 -14.37
N PHE A 42 17.78 -6.47 -14.29
CA PHE A 42 16.35 -6.36 -14.54
C PHE A 42 15.97 -6.83 -15.94
N ALA A 43 16.68 -6.38 -16.97
CA ALA A 43 16.40 -6.77 -18.36
C ALA A 43 16.48 -8.29 -18.58
N ASN A 44 17.43 -8.96 -17.92
CA ASN A 44 17.56 -10.42 -17.98
C ASN A 44 16.36 -11.15 -17.36
N TYR A 45 15.69 -10.54 -16.38
CA TYR A 45 14.53 -11.12 -15.69
C TYR A 45 13.18 -10.58 -16.17
N ALA A 46 13.17 -9.62 -17.09
CA ALA A 46 11.99 -9.02 -17.71
C ALA A 46 11.33 -9.96 -18.73
N GLN A 47 10.98 -11.17 -18.30
CA GLN A 47 10.40 -12.24 -19.11
C GLN A 47 8.96 -12.54 -18.65
N PRO A 48 8.03 -12.87 -19.56
CA PRO A 48 6.68 -13.27 -19.20
C PRO A 48 6.64 -14.39 -18.15
N GLY A 49 5.74 -14.28 -17.17
CA GLY A 49 5.56 -15.25 -16.08
C GLY A 49 6.50 -15.08 -14.89
N ASN A 50 7.55 -14.26 -14.98
CA ASN A 50 8.31 -13.84 -13.81
C ASN A 50 7.51 -12.85 -12.95
N VAL A 51 7.94 -12.64 -11.71
CA VAL A 51 7.26 -11.76 -10.75
C VAL A 51 8.24 -10.72 -10.21
N ILE A 52 7.80 -9.46 -10.19
CA ILE A 52 8.51 -8.35 -9.56
C ILE A 52 7.79 -7.93 -8.30
N TRP A 53 8.51 -7.94 -7.20
CA TRP A 53 8.09 -7.39 -5.92
C TRP A 53 8.71 -6.03 -5.75
N VAL A 54 7.89 -5.00 -5.60
CA VAL A 54 8.34 -3.62 -5.44
C VAL A 54 8.22 -3.24 -3.97
N VAL A 55 9.34 -2.86 -3.35
CA VAL A 55 9.38 -2.41 -1.96
C VAL A 55 9.81 -0.95 -1.87
N GLY A 56 9.03 -0.14 -1.16
CA GLY A 56 9.26 1.28 -0.96
C GLY A 56 10.01 1.58 0.33
N ALA A 57 10.96 2.52 0.27
CA ALA A 57 11.66 3.05 1.44
C ALA A 57 10.87 4.19 2.10
N TYR A 58 10.58 4.08 3.40
CA TYR A 58 9.99 5.18 4.18
C TYR A 58 10.97 5.71 5.22
N ALA A 59 11.00 7.04 5.37
CA ALA A 59 11.92 7.69 6.30
C ALA A 59 11.54 7.44 7.77
N ASP A 60 10.24 7.47 8.03
CA ASP A 60 9.66 7.50 9.37
C ASP A 60 8.80 6.24 9.63
N GLY A 61 8.98 5.19 8.84
CA GLY A 61 8.14 3.99 8.85
C GLY A 61 8.87 2.74 8.34
N PRO A 62 8.23 1.57 8.44
CA PRO A 62 8.80 0.34 7.90
C PRO A 62 8.95 0.42 6.37
N PRO A 63 9.78 -0.45 5.76
CA PRO A 63 9.67 -0.70 4.33
C PRO A 63 8.27 -1.24 4.03
N THR A 64 7.76 -0.92 2.86
CA THR A 64 6.39 -1.27 2.46
C THR A 64 6.42 -2.04 1.17
N LEU A 65 5.65 -3.12 1.08
CA LEU A 65 5.40 -3.76 -0.19
C LEU A 65 4.45 -2.87 -0.99
N GLU A 66 4.93 -2.27 -2.07
CA GLU A 66 4.20 -1.27 -2.86
C GLU A 66 3.41 -1.89 -3.99
N ALA A 67 3.99 -2.91 -4.63
CA ALA A 67 3.33 -3.65 -5.67
C ALA A 67 3.87 -5.06 -5.84
N LYS A 68 3.02 -5.90 -6.43
CA LYS A 68 3.39 -7.12 -7.12
C LYS A 68 3.11 -6.92 -8.60
N ILE A 69 4.03 -7.34 -9.46
CA ILE A 69 3.87 -7.27 -10.91
C ILE A 69 4.24 -8.62 -11.49
N GLU A 70 3.24 -9.38 -11.92
CA GLU A 70 3.46 -10.55 -12.74
C GLU A 70 3.65 -10.12 -14.19
N ILE A 71 4.77 -10.46 -14.79
CA ILE A 71 5.19 -9.90 -16.08
C ILE A 71 4.34 -10.50 -17.21
N ALA A 72 3.62 -9.65 -17.93
CA ALA A 72 2.93 -10.01 -19.16
C ALA A 72 3.86 -9.95 -20.39
N GLY A 73 4.83 -9.04 -20.35
CA GLY A 73 5.79 -8.83 -21.43
C GLY A 73 6.47 -7.47 -21.34
N GLN A 74 7.38 -7.21 -22.27
CA GLN A 74 8.09 -5.94 -22.37
C GLN A 74 7.28 -4.90 -23.13
N ILE A 75 7.33 -3.65 -22.67
CA ILE A 75 6.75 -2.51 -23.35
C ILE A 75 7.78 -1.98 -24.35
N LYS A 76 7.52 -2.12 -25.65
CA LYS A 76 8.38 -1.53 -26.68
C LYS A 76 8.14 -0.02 -26.76
N ARG A 77 9.08 0.75 -26.20
CA ARG A 77 9.29 2.22 -26.19
C ARG A 77 8.97 2.94 -24.86
N LYS A 78 10.02 3.53 -24.28
CA LYS A 78 10.20 4.97 -23.99
C LYS A 78 11.71 5.24 -23.78
N LYS A 79 12.22 6.42 -24.16
CA LYS A 79 13.64 6.83 -24.02
C LYS A 79 14.18 6.82 -22.58
N GLU A 80 13.32 6.65 -21.58
CA GLU A 80 13.63 6.89 -20.18
C GLU A 80 14.32 5.71 -19.49
N TYR A 81 13.99 4.47 -19.89
CA TYR A 81 14.56 3.26 -19.30
C TYR A 81 15.04 2.27 -20.37
N ALA A 82 16.14 1.57 -20.11
CA ALA A 82 16.66 0.52 -20.99
C ALA A 82 15.69 -0.66 -21.15
N CYS A 83 14.92 -0.98 -20.10
CA CYS A 83 13.88 -1.99 -20.14
C CYS A 83 12.65 -1.55 -19.34
N GLU A 84 11.46 -1.77 -19.90
CA GLU A 84 10.18 -1.51 -19.23
C GLU A 84 9.25 -2.71 -19.43
N ILE A 85 8.59 -3.13 -18.35
CA ILE A 85 7.66 -4.25 -18.36
C ILE A 85 6.22 -3.80 -18.14
N LYS A 86 5.28 -4.63 -18.59
CA LYS A 86 3.86 -4.54 -18.27
C LYS A 86 3.45 -5.71 -17.38
N GLY A 87 2.64 -5.42 -16.36
CA GLY A 87 1.98 -6.40 -15.51
C GLY A 87 0.74 -7.04 -16.13
N THR A 88 0.45 -8.28 -15.77
CA THR A 88 -0.84 -8.94 -16.07
C THR A 88 -1.95 -8.33 -15.21
N VAL A 89 -3.17 -8.27 -15.75
CA VAL A 89 -4.32 -7.64 -15.08
C VAL A 89 -4.68 -8.36 -13.77
N GLY A 90 -4.60 -9.70 -13.74
CA GLY A 90 -4.94 -10.51 -12.57
C GLY A 90 -3.77 -10.73 -11.60
N GLY A 91 -2.54 -10.79 -12.11
CA GLY A 91 -1.34 -11.08 -11.30
C GLY A 91 -0.63 -9.84 -10.76
N SER A 92 -1.07 -8.63 -11.13
CA SER A 92 -0.42 -7.39 -10.71
C SER A 92 -1.32 -6.52 -9.84
N THR A 93 -0.75 -5.92 -8.79
CA THR A 93 -1.50 -5.10 -7.84
C THR A 93 -0.61 -4.08 -7.14
N PHE A 94 -1.14 -2.87 -6.93
CA PHE A 94 -0.64 -1.94 -5.92
C PHE A 94 -1.23 -2.25 -4.55
N PHE A 95 -0.44 -1.99 -3.51
CA PHE A 95 -0.86 -2.08 -2.12
C PHE A 95 -0.85 -0.69 -1.46
N GLY A 96 -1.61 -0.56 -0.38
CA GLY A 96 -1.49 0.55 0.56
C GLY A 96 -0.28 0.38 1.48
N LEU A 97 -0.05 1.36 2.36
CA LEU A 97 1.02 1.31 3.35
C LEU A 97 0.91 0.05 4.22
N ASN A 98 1.97 -0.72 4.30
CA ASN A 98 2.08 -1.95 5.10
C ASN A 98 3.49 -2.10 5.67
N ASP A 99 3.66 -3.04 6.59
CA ASP A 99 4.95 -3.35 7.22
C ASP A 99 5.58 -4.60 6.59
N ALA A 100 6.51 -4.39 5.67
CA ALA A 100 7.29 -5.44 5.03
C ALA A 100 8.60 -5.76 5.77
N SER A 101 8.85 -5.19 6.96
CA SER A 101 10.12 -5.36 7.68
C SER A 101 10.45 -6.82 7.92
N ARG A 102 9.50 -7.59 8.45
CA ARG A 102 9.70 -9.01 8.78
C ARG A 102 9.86 -9.88 7.53
N PRO A 103 8.97 -9.81 6.53
CA PRO A 103 9.16 -10.52 5.26
C PRO A 103 10.53 -10.26 4.64
N MET A 104 10.96 -8.99 4.59
CA MET A 104 12.27 -8.60 4.05
C MET A 104 13.44 -9.29 4.76
N MET A 105 13.36 -9.47 6.08
CA MET A 105 14.41 -10.13 6.86
C MET A 105 14.44 -11.66 6.68
N GLN A 106 13.37 -12.26 6.14
CA GLN A 106 13.27 -13.69 5.87
C GLN A 106 13.73 -14.07 4.45
N LEU A 107 13.87 -13.09 3.55
CA LEU A 107 14.26 -13.32 2.17
C LEU A 107 15.73 -13.75 2.05
N VAL A 108 15.95 -14.63 1.08
CA VAL A 108 17.27 -15.07 0.64
C VAL A 108 17.45 -14.63 -0.82
N PHE A 109 18.60 -14.04 -1.11
CA PHE A 109 18.93 -13.48 -2.41
C PHE A 109 20.00 -14.33 -3.10
N LYS A 110 19.89 -14.44 -4.42
CA LYS A 110 20.80 -15.19 -5.27
C LYS A 110 21.46 -14.24 -6.26
N SER A 111 22.79 -14.15 -6.18
CA SER A 111 23.62 -13.54 -7.21
C SER A 111 24.18 -14.63 -8.13
N GLN A 112 25.04 -14.24 -9.08
CA GLN A 112 25.72 -15.21 -9.96
C GLN A 112 26.66 -16.14 -9.18
N THR A 113 27.26 -15.67 -8.09
CA THR A 113 28.34 -16.36 -7.38
C THR A 113 28.03 -16.66 -5.92
N ALA A 114 26.94 -16.14 -5.36
CA ALA A 114 26.62 -16.29 -3.95
C ALA A 114 25.12 -16.34 -3.67
N ILE A 115 24.78 -17.00 -2.58
CA ILE A 115 23.46 -16.95 -1.95
C ILE A 115 23.65 -16.31 -0.58
N TRP A 116 22.82 -15.32 -0.25
CA TRP A 116 22.97 -14.53 0.97
C TRP A 116 21.63 -14.05 1.50
N SER A 117 21.58 -13.69 2.77
CA SER A 117 20.41 -13.08 3.42
C SER A 117 20.84 -11.84 4.19
N LEU A 118 19.92 -10.89 4.42
CA LEU A 118 20.18 -9.75 5.31
C LEU A 118 20.46 -10.22 6.73
N ARG A 119 19.75 -11.25 7.18
CA ARG A 119 19.88 -11.82 8.52
C ARG A 119 21.30 -12.27 8.79
N ASP A 120 21.89 -13.02 7.87
CA ASP A 120 23.26 -13.54 8.02
C ASP A 120 24.29 -12.42 7.86
N LYS A 121 24.10 -11.55 6.84
CA LYS A 121 25.03 -10.46 6.55
C LYS A 121 25.19 -9.48 7.71
N TYR A 122 24.10 -9.16 8.40
CA TYR A 122 24.07 -8.17 9.47
C TYR A 122 23.89 -8.78 10.87
N SER A 123 23.83 -10.10 10.99
CA SER A 123 23.62 -10.82 12.26
C SER A 123 22.44 -10.27 13.08
N THR A 124 21.33 -9.95 12.41
CA THR A 124 20.12 -9.41 13.05
C THR A 124 18.85 -9.94 12.40
N THR A 125 17.78 -10.04 13.18
CA THR A 125 16.44 -10.42 12.71
C THR A 125 15.55 -9.20 12.48
N HIS A 126 16.05 -8.00 12.76
CA HIS A 126 15.28 -6.76 12.68
C HIS A 126 15.74 -5.92 11.50
N TRP A 127 14.77 -5.38 10.76
CA TRP A 127 15.05 -4.45 9.67
C TRP A 127 15.69 -3.15 10.21
N GLN A 128 16.68 -2.65 9.47
CA GLN A 128 17.24 -1.33 9.68
C GLN A 128 17.19 -0.54 8.38
N ARG A 129 16.90 0.76 8.47
CA ARG A 129 16.78 1.64 7.30
C ARG A 129 18.05 1.63 6.42
N ALA A 130 19.22 1.44 7.02
CA ALA A 130 20.49 1.35 6.31
C ALA A 130 20.54 0.18 5.30
N PHE A 131 19.76 -0.88 5.51
CA PHE A 131 19.74 -2.07 4.64
C PHE A 131 19.18 -1.75 3.25
N GLY A 132 18.39 -0.68 3.10
CA GLY A 132 17.95 -0.19 1.80
C GLY A 132 19.09 0.10 0.81
N ARG A 133 20.33 0.31 1.30
CA ARG A 133 21.52 0.48 0.47
C ARG A 133 21.92 -0.80 -0.28
N ASP A 134 21.57 -1.98 0.24
CA ASP A 134 21.84 -3.25 -0.45
C ASP A 134 20.92 -3.49 -1.65
N PHE A 135 19.83 -2.74 -1.73
CA PHE A 135 18.80 -2.88 -2.76
C PHE A 135 18.79 -1.72 -3.76
N GLN A 136 19.89 -0.97 -3.89
CA GLN A 136 19.98 0.07 -4.94
C GLN A 136 19.90 -0.51 -6.37
N SER A 137 20.16 -1.80 -6.53
CA SER A 137 19.90 -2.58 -7.74
C SER A 137 18.86 -3.68 -7.45
N PRO A 138 18.05 -4.08 -8.44
CA PRO A 138 17.17 -5.23 -8.33
C PRO A 138 17.90 -6.48 -7.88
N ARG A 139 17.26 -7.27 -7.00
CA ARG A 139 17.84 -8.50 -6.43
C ARG A 139 16.97 -9.69 -6.76
N ARG A 140 17.58 -10.72 -7.35
CA ARG A 140 16.90 -12.00 -7.55
C ARG A 140 16.73 -12.73 -6.21
N LEU A 141 15.54 -13.26 -5.96
CA LEU A 141 15.30 -14.17 -4.84
C LEU A 141 15.87 -15.55 -5.16
N ALA A 142 16.45 -16.21 -4.16
CA ALA A 142 16.83 -17.61 -4.26
C ALA A 142 15.58 -18.48 -4.38
N ASN A 143 15.69 -19.63 -5.06
CA ASN A 143 14.55 -20.53 -5.22
C ASN A 143 14.18 -21.15 -3.86
N ALA A 144 12.93 -21.61 -3.71
CA ALA A 144 12.55 -22.34 -2.51
C ALA A 144 13.45 -23.57 -2.33
N GLY A 145 13.98 -23.76 -1.12
CA GLY A 145 14.87 -24.89 -0.79
C GLY A 145 16.37 -24.66 -1.06
N ASP A 146 16.76 -23.62 -1.80
CA ASP A 146 18.18 -23.21 -1.93
C ASP A 146 18.79 -22.97 -0.53
N ARG A 147 20.05 -23.39 -0.30
CA ARG A 147 20.66 -23.33 1.04
C ARG A 147 21.51 -22.08 1.26
N VAL A 148 21.42 -21.49 2.46
CA VAL A 148 22.28 -20.41 2.96
C VAL A 148 22.58 -20.65 4.44
N ASN A 149 23.86 -20.72 4.82
CA ASN A 149 24.33 -20.81 6.21
C ASN A 149 23.47 -21.70 7.13
N GLY A 150 23.21 -22.95 6.73
CA GLY A 150 22.45 -23.92 7.54
C GLY A 150 20.92 -23.85 7.44
N HIS A 151 20.36 -22.90 6.68
CA HIS A 151 18.92 -22.71 6.50
C HIS A 151 18.53 -22.84 5.02
N ARG A 152 17.23 -23.08 4.77
CA ARG A 152 16.66 -23.14 3.42
C ARG A 152 15.94 -21.83 3.09
N SER A 153 16.12 -21.36 1.86
CA SER A 153 15.39 -20.24 1.29
C SER A 153 13.90 -20.56 1.26
N PRO A 154 13.04 -19.64 1.74
CA PRO A 154 11.60 -19.76 1.58
C PRO A 154 11.12 -19.28 0.20
N GLY A 155 12.02 -18.85 -0.69
CA GLY A 155 11.65 -18.23 -1.97
C GLY A 155 10.90 -16.92 -1.76
N ALA A 156 9.79 -16.75 -2.49
CA ALA A 156 8.93 -15.58 -2.37
C ALA A 156 7.83 -15.71 -1.29
N ALA A 157 7.71 -16.87 -0.62
CA ALA A 157 6.64 -17.15 0.34
C ALA A 157 6.43 -16.04 1.39
N PRO A 158 7.47 -15.41 1.99
CA PRO A 158 7.24 -14.33 2.96
C PRO A 158 6.51 -13.11 2.39
N LEU A 159 6.71 -12.80 1.10
CA LEU A 159 6.04 -11.69 0.43
C LEU A 159 4.63 -12.10 -0.04
N GLU A 160 4.43 -13.36 -0.41
CA GLU A 160 3.13 -13.92 -0.78
C GLU A 160 2.20 -14.01 0.44
N GLU A 161 2.71 -14.46 1.58
CA GLU A 161 2.00 -14.41 2.86
C GLU A 161 1.62 -12.97 3.21
N LEU A 162 2.56 -12.02 3.08
CA LEU A 162 2.25 -10.60 3.28
C LEU A 162 1.16 -10.13 2.32
N GLU A 163 1.22 -10.48 1.03
CA GLU A 163 0.19 -10.17 0.03
C GLU A 163 -1.19 -10.67 0.47
N GLU A 164 -1.28 -11.90 0.96
CA GLU A 164 -2.54 -12.49 1.43
C GLU A 164 -3.10 -11.74 2.64
N PHE A 165 -2.24 -11.42 3.62
CA PHE A 165 -2.63 -10.61 4.77
C PHE A 165 -3.12 -9.22 4.37
N VAL A 166 -2.38 -8.51 3.51
CA VAL A 166 -2.78 -7.15 3.10
C VAL A 166 -4.06 -7.13 2.26
N ARG A 167 -4.38 -8.21 1.54
CA ARG A 167 -5.63 -8.34 0.78
C ARG A 167 -6.84 -8.59 1.69
N SER A 168 -6.66 -9.35 2.77
CA SER A 168 -7.72 -9.67 3.74
C SER A 168 -7.88 -8.61 4.84
N ARG A 169 -6.86 -7.75 5.03
CA ARG A 169 -6.81 -6.71 6.05
C ARG A 169 -6.37 -5.40 5.45
N SER A 170 -7.28 -4.72 4.78
CA SER A 170 -7.02 -3.46 4.10
C SER A 170 -8.03 -2.40 4.55
N VAL A 171 -7.53 -1.24 4.95
CA VAL A 171 -8.34 -0.14 5.46
C VAL A 171 -8.18 1.09 4.58
N PHE A 172 -9.29 1.64 4.12
CA PHE A 172 -9.35 2.92 3.45
C PHE A 172 -9.62 4.02 4.48
N ILE A 173 -8.71 5.00 4.60
CA ILE A 173 -8.94 6.16 5.46
C ILE A 173 -9.67 7.22 4.65
N SER A 174 -10.95 7.42 4.96
CA SER A 174 -11.78 8.46 4.37
C SER A 174 -11.78 9.69 5.29
N TRP A 175 -11.51 10.86 4.73
CA TRP A 175 -11.37 12.07 5.53
C TRP A 175 -11.77 13.31 4.74
N LYS A 176 -12.33 14.31 5.43
CA LYS A 176 -12.60 15.62 4.84
C LYS A 176 -11.42 16.54 5.08
N HIS A 177 -10.73 16.93 4.00
CA HIS A 177 -9.50 17.71 4.07
C HIS A 177 -9.67 19.00 4.90
N GLN A 178 -10.72 19.79 4.61
CA GLN A 178 -10.99 21.07 5.28
C GLN A 178 -11.11 20.95 6.81
N ASP A 179 -11.79 19.92 7.30
CA ASP A 179 -12.00 19.74 8.75
C ASP A 179 -10.75 19.19 9.46
N ASN A 180 -9.78 18.69 8.69
CA ASN A 180 -8.65 17.91 9.22
C ASN A 180 -7.29 18.46 8.77
N GLN A 181 -7.22 19.71 8.30
CA GLN A 181 -5.98 20.34 7.83
C GLN A 181 -4.87 20.36 8.91
N HIS A 182 -5.25 20.35 10.19
CA HIS A 182 -4.33 20.36 11.32
C HIS A 182 -3.93 18.95 11.81
N ARG A 183 -4.57 17.90 11.28
CA ARG A 183 -4.41 16.50 11.70
C ARG A 183 -3.56 15.59 10.78
N PRO A 184 -2.85 16.04 9.71
CA PRO A 184 -2.04 15.12 8.88
C PRO A 184 -0.97 14.35 9.65
N ARG A 185 -0.35 14.96 10.67
CA ARG A 185 0.67 14.29 11.49
C ARG A 185 0.09 13.11 12.27
N PHE A 186 -1.11 13.27 12.82
CA PHE A 186 -1.84 12.21 13.50
C PHE A 186 -2.27 11.11 12.51
N LEU A 187 -2.87 11.47 11.38
CA LEU A 187 -3.30 10.52 10.35
C LEU A 187 -2.13 9.69 9.80
N ARG A 188 -0.96 10.33 9.63
CA ARG A 188 0.27 9.66 9.24
C ARG A 188 0.73 8.65 10.31
N ALA A 189 0.76 9.06 11.57
CA ALA A 189 1.12 8.17 12.68
C ALA A 189 0.11 7.01 12.79
N LEU A 190 -1.18 7.28 12.65
CA LEU A 190 -2.25 6.27 12.65
C LEU A 190 -2.05 5.26 11.52
N SER A 191 -1.76 5.72 10.31
CA SER A 191 -1.48 4.85 9.17
C SER A 191 -0.30 3.93 9.44
N ILE A 192 0.79 4.45 10.01
CA ILE A 192 1.97 3.66 10.37
C ILE A 192 1.64 2.63 11.47
N GLU A 193 0.89 3.03 12.50
CA GLU A 193 0.53 2.14 13.61
C GLU A 193 -0.44 1.03 13.18
N LEU A 194 -1.33 1.30 12.22
CA LEU A 194 -2.17 0.30 11.55
C LEU A 194 -1.32 -0.64 10.70
N ALA A 195 -0.34 -0.13 9.95
CA ALA A 195 0.58 -0.95 9.15
C ALA A 195 1.39 -1.93 10.00
N LYS A 196 1.95 -1.48 11.13
CA LYS A 196 2.63 -2.34 12.12
C LYS A 196 1.71 -3.42 12.71
N ARG A 197 0.40 -3.21 12.66
CA ARG A 197 -0.64 -4.14 13.12
C ARG A 197 -1.22 -5.00 11.99
N GLN A 198 -0.48 -5.11 10.88
CA GLN A 198 -0.80 -5.96 9.72
C GLN A 198 -2.07 -5.52 8.97
N PHE A 199 -2.30 -4.21 8.86
CA PHE A 199 -3.24 -3.65 7.89
C PHE A 199 -2.49 -3.05 6.70
N ALA A 200 -3.00 -3.23 5.49
CA ALA A 200 -2.67 -2.33 4.38
C ALA A 200 -3.54 -1.07 4.45
N VAL A 201 -2.91 0.07 4.65
CA VAL A 201 -3.60 1.35 4.82
C VAL A 201 -3.59 2.12 3.50
N TRP A 202 -4.77 2.37 2.96
CA TRP A 202 -4.96 3.29 1.87
C TRP A 202 -5.42 4.65 2.41
N TRP A 203 -4.47 5.57 2.54
CA TRP A 203 -4.73 6.98 2.79
C TRP A 203 -4.20 7.76 1.59
N ASP A 204 -5.03 8.55 0.92
CA ASP A 204 -4.71 9.24 -0.33
C ASP A 204 -3.37 10.02 -0.30
N GLN A 205 -3.07 10.69 0.82
CA GLN A 205 -1.82 11.42 1.07
C GLN A 205 -0.56 10.52 1.17
N MET A 206 -0.73 9.22 1.38
CA MET A 206 0.36 8.24 1.47
C MET A 206 0.34 7.22 0.33
N ALA A 207 -0.83 6.95 -0.26
CA ALA A 207 -0.98 6.08 -1.43
C ALA A 207 -0.18 6.63 -2.62
N LEU A 208 -0.16 7.96 -2.75
CA LEU A 208 0.84 8.69 -3.50
C LEU A 208 1.70 9.48 -2.52
N THR A 209 2.98 9.13 -2.45
CA THR A 209 3.91 9.67 -1.47
C THR A 209 4.11 11.19 -1.52
N ASN A 210 3.68 11.81 -2.63
CA ASN A 210 3.40 13.23 -2.80
C ASN A 210 2.11 13.41 -3.62
N VAL A 211 0.95 13.54 -2.97
CA VAL A 211 -0.33 13.76 -3.65
C VAL A 211 -0.40 15.10 -4.40
N GLU A 212 0.42 16.08 -3.98
CA GLU A 212 0.50 17.39 -4.64
C GLU A 212 1.02 17.28 -6.07
N ALA A 213 1.76 16.21 -6.40
CA ALA A 213 2.15 15.91 -7.77
C ALA A 213 0.93 15.71 -8.70
N ILE A 214 -0.24 15.28 -8.19
CA ILE A 214 -1.48 15.27 -8.99
C ILE A 214 -1.90 16.70 -9.35
N HIS A 215 -1.64 17.69 -8.49
CA HIS A 215 -2.01 19.09 -8.75
C HIS A 215 -1.24 19.69 -9.92
N GLU A 216 -0.08 19.14 -10.28
CA GLU A 216 0.66 19.50 -11.49
C GLU A 216 -0.11 19.11 -12.77
N HIS A 217 -0.98 18.10 -12.71
CA HIS A 217 -1.88 17.68 -13.80
C HIS A 217 -3.21 18.45 -13.77
N ARG A 218 -3.17 19.79 -13.86
CA ARG A 218 -4.33 20.69 -13.66
C ARG A 218 -5.62 20.25 -14.38
N SER A 219 -5.54 19.82 -15.64
CA SER A 219 -6.72 19.42 -16.45
C SER A 219 -7.27 18.03 -16.12
N ARG A 220 -6.48 17.15 -15.49
CA ARG A 220 -6.83 15.74 -15.21
C ARG A 220 -6.80 15.37 -13.73
N LYS A 221 -6.55 16.34 -12.86
CA LYS A 221 -6.49 16.17 -11.40
C LYS A 221 -7.66 15.35 -10.86
N ASN A 222 -8.89 15.77 -11.14
CA ASN A 222 -10.09 15.10 -10.61
C ASN A 222 -10.25 13.67 -11.15
N GLU A 223 -9.83 13.43 -12.40
CA GLU A 223 -9.86 12.11 -13.02
C GLU A 223 -8.85 11.16 -12.35
N LEU A 224 -7.59 11.58 -12.23
CA LEU A 224 -6.52 10.79 -11.63
C LEU A 224 -6.78 10.50 -10.15
N MET A 225 -7.26 11.51 -9.43
CA MET A 225 -7.63 11.35 -8.04
C MET A 225 -8.82 10.38 -7.91
N ASN A 226 -9.85 10.50 -8.76
CA ASN A 226 -10.94 9.52 -8.83
C ASN A 226 -10.41 8.09 -9.00
N ARG A 227 -9.51 7.87 -9.95
CA ARG A 227 -8.90 6.56 -10.18
C ARG A 227 -8.15 6.06 -8.94
N LEU A 228 -7.37 6.92 -8.30
CA LEU A 228 -6.63 6.58 -7.08
C LEU A 228 -7.55 6.09 -5.96
N LEU A 229 -8.62 6.84 -5.65
CA LEU A 229 -9.52 6.43 -4.57
C LEU A 229 -10.31 5.18 -4.91
N HIS A 230 -10.77 5.05 -6.17
CA HIS A 230 -11.47 3.84 -6.59
C HIS A 230 -10.57 2.60 -6.45
N GLN A 231 -9.28 2.71 -6.78
CA GLN A 231 -8.34 1.60 -6.59
C GLN A 231 -8.14 1.24 -5.12
N GLY A 232 -8.06 2.23 -4.24
CA GLY A 232 -8.00 2.01 -2.79
C GLY A 232 -9.24 1.33 -2.27
N LEU A 233 -10.41 1.95 -2.48
CA LEU A 233 -11.70 1.43 -2.03
C LEU A 233 -11.99 0.03 -2.55
N ALA A 234 -11.72 -0.24 -3.83
CA ALA A 234 -11.97 -1.55 -4.44
C ALA A 234 -11.23 -2.69 -3.72
N LYS A 235 -10.07 -2.40 -3.13
CA LYS A 235 -9.22 -3.38 -2.44
C LYS A 235 -9.35 -3.36 -0.93
N SER A 236 -10.03 -2.37 -0.36
CA SER A 236 -10.20 -2.22 1.08
C SER A 236 -11.33 -3.09 1.61
N THR A 237 -11.05 -3.84 2.69
CA THR A 237 -12.04 -4.60 3.46
C THR A 237 -12.74 -3.76 4.53
N ALA A 238 -12.16 -2.62 4.90
CA ALA A 238 -12.77 -1.65 5.80
C ALA A 238 -12.63 -0.21 5.33
N ILE A 239 -13.56 0.64 5.76
CA ILE A 239 -13.48 2.09 5.67
C ILE A 239 -13.38 2.64 7.09
N LEU A 240 -12.35 3.45 7.35
CA LEU A 240 -12.19 4.23 8.57
C LEU A 240 -12.42 5.70 8.23
N ALA A 241 -13.60 6.20 8.57
CA ALA A 241 -14.04 7.56 8.27
C ALA A 241 -13.77 8.50 9.45
N LEU A 242 -13.03 9.59 9.21
CA LEU A 242 -12.93 10.69 10.17
C LEU A 242 -14.25 11.46 10.18
N TRP A 243 -15.09 11.10 11.16
CA TRP A 243 -16.48 11.52 11.26
C TRP A 243 -16.61 12.88 11.92
N THR A 244 -16.35 13.92 11.14
CA THR A 244 -16.53 15.31 11.54
C THR A 244 -17.96 15.78 11.27
N LYS A 245 -18.34 16.93 11.81
CA LYS A 245 -19.64 17.57 11.55
C LYS A 245 -19.95 17.66 10.05
N ASN A 246 -18.95 18.04 9.23
CA ASN A 246 -19.11 18.23 7.79
C ASN A 246 -18.76 16.98 6.95
N TYR A 247 -18.43 15.84 7.56
CA TYR A 247 -18.20 14.59 6.83
C TYR A 247 -19.48 14.15 6.12
N GLY A 248 -19.38 13.71 4.86
CA GLY A 248 -20.55 13.33 4.06
C GLY A 248 -21.31 14.52 3.46
N PHE A 249 -20.79 15.75 3.56
CA PHE A 249 -21.30 16.94 2.90
C PHE A 249 -20.30 17.49 1.87
N ALA A 250 -20.77 17.98 0.74
CA ALA A 250 -19.93 18.69 -0.21
C ALA A 250 -19.48 20.03 0.39
N THR A 251 -18.31 20.52 -0.03
CA THR A 251 -17.87 21.88 0.32
C THR A 251 -18.64 22.94 -0.47
N ASP A 252 -19.03 22.59 -1.70
CA ASP A 252 -19.76 23.43 -2.63
C ASP A 252 -20.78 22.55 -3.38
N SER A 253 -21.93 23.08 -3.77
CA SER A 253 -23.01 22.33 -4.44
C SER A 253 -22.56 21.72 -5.76
N ASP A 254 -21.59 22.35 -6.42
CA ASP A 254 -21.11 21.96 -7.75
C ASP A 254 -19.94 20.98 -7.70
N LEU A 255 -19.41 20.68 -6.51
CA LEU A 255 -18.28 19.77 -6.32
C LEU A 255 -18.74 18.38 -5.88
N PRO A 256 -18.11 17.31 -6.41
CA PRO A 256 -18.43 15.95 -5.99
C PRO A 256 -18.15 15.75 -4.49
N ASN A 257 -19.09 15.10 -3.81
CA ASN A 257 -18.96 14.75 -2.41
C ASN A 257 -18.20 13.43 -2.23
N TRP A 258 -16.88 13.52 -2.26
CA TRP A 258 -15.98 12.37 -2.16
C TRP A 258 -16.23 11.51 -0.92
N THR A 259 -16.31 12.13 0.27
CA THR A 259 -16.52 11.40 1.52
C THR A 259 -17.83 10.62 1.57
N ARG A 260 -18.92 11.20 1.02
CA ARG A 260 -20.21 10.49 0.88
C ARG A 260 -20.08 9.31 -0.09
N ASN A 261 -19.44 9.53 -1.24
CA ASN A 261 -19.24 8.50 -2.26
C ASN A 261 -18.37 7.34 -1.77
N GLU A 262 -17.30 7.65 -1.02
CA GLU A 262 -16.42 6.66 -0.38
C GLU A 262 -17.19 5.81 0.62
N TRP A 263 -17.99 6.44 1.49
CA TRP A 263 -18.78 5.73 2.52
C TRP A 263 -19.83 4.79 1.93
N HIS A 264 -20.50 5.24 0.87
CA HIS A 264 -21.52 4.48 0.14
C HIS A 264 -20.94 3.55 -0.93
N ALA A 265 -19.61 3.40 -1.00
CA ALA A 265 -18.98 2.51 -1.97
C ALA A 265 -19.56 1.08 -1.87
N LYS A 266 -20.05 0.57 -3.00
CA LYS A 266 -20.67 -0.76 -3.11
C LYS A 266 -19.69 -1.86 -2.74
N GLY A 267 -20.16 -2.86 -2.00
CA GLY A 267 -19.38 -4.03 -1.56
C GLY A 267 -19.47 -4.23 -0.05
N GLU A 268 -19.23 -5.48 0.37
CA GLU A 268 -19.16 -5.84 1.79
C GLU A 268 -17.87 -5.30 2.39
N ARG A 269 -17.99 -4.26 3.21
CA ARG A 269 -16.89 -3.63 3.93
C ARG A 269 -17.38 -3.23 5.30
N ALA A 270 -16.54 -3.46 6.30
CA ALA A 270 -16.77 -2.93 7.63
C ALA A 270 -16.55 -1.40 7.63
N ARG A 271 -17.46 -0.67 8.27
CA ARG A 271 -17.53 0.78 8.28
C ARG A 271 -17.35 1.30 9.69
N PHE A 272 -16.24 2.00 9.91
CA PHE A 272 -15.89 2.57 11.20
C PHE A 272 -15.95 4.08 11.11
N ALA A 273 -16.70 4.70 12.02
CA ALA A 273 -16.61 6.14 12.25
C ALA A 273 -15.61 6.40 13.37
N ILE A 274 -14.66 7.31 13.17
CA ILE A 274 -13.79 7.82 14.24
C ILE A 274 -14.09 9.30 14.49
N THR A 275 -14.43 9.63 15.74
CA THR A 275 -14.82 11.00 16.12
C THR A 275 -14.11 11.47 17.40
N SER A 276 -13.76 12.76 17.42
CA SER A 276 -13.31 13.50 18.60
C SER A 276 -14.46 13.99 19.47
N ASP A 277 -15.62 14.15 18.84
CA ASP A 277 -16.81 14.82 19.36
C ASP A 277 -17.94 13.81 19.49
N ASP A 278 -19.10 14.25 19.98
CA ASP A 278 -20.26 13.39 19.99
C ASP A 278 -20.64 12.91 18.60
N PHE A 279 -21.01 11.63 18.55
CA PHE A 279 -21.37 11.01 17.29
C PHE A 279 -22.73 11.55 16.85
N GLU A 280 -22.74 12.24 15.71
CA GLU A 280 -23.96 12.70 15.06
C GLU A 280 -24.32 11.74 13.92
N ASN A 281 -25.53 11.18 13.98
CA ASN A 281 -26.11 10.49 12.84
C ASN A 281 -26.38 11.51 11.71
N LYS A 282 -26.28 11.07 10.46
CA LYS A 282 -26.48 11.92 9.28
C LYS A 282 -27.50 11.23 8.39
N ASP A 283 -28.64 11.87 8.15
CA ASP A 283 -29.82 11.26 7.51
C ASP A 283 -29.52 10.54 6.18
N ASP A 284 -28.59 11.09 5.38
CA ASP A 284 -28.17 10.54 4.07
C ASP A 284 -27.03 9.51 4.15
N MET A 285 -26.57 9.14 5.35
CA MET A 285 -25.41 8.28 5.54
C MET A 285 -25.83 6.98 6.21
N ARG A 286 -25.34 5.86 5.67
CA ARG A 286 -25.48 4.56 6.33
C ARG A 286 -24.84 4.64 7.72
N GLU A 287 -25.47 4.06 8.73
CA GLU A 287 -24.88 3.96 10.06
C GLU A 287 -23.54 3.19 10.03
N PRO A 288 -22.53 3.64 10.80
CA PRO A 288 -21.30 2.88 10.95
C PRO A 288 -21.59 1.54 11.63
N ASP A 289 -20.84 0.51 11.26
CA ASP A 289 -20.91 -0.77 11.98
C ASP A 289 -20.37 -0.58 13.41
N GLU A 290 -19.38 0.31 13.58
CA GLU A 290 -18.82 0.67 14.89
C GLU A 290 -18.32 2.13 14.95
N VAL A 291 -18.41 2.73 16.14
CA VAL A 291 -17.93 4.09 16.41
C VAL A 291 -16.74 4.06 17.37
N LEU A 292 -15.61 4.60 16.94
CA LEU A 292 -14.38 4.73 17.72
C LEU A 292 -14.20 6.18 18.19
N ARG A 293 -13.70 6.34 19.42
CA ARG A 293 -13.38 7.65 19.99
C ARG A 293 -11.89 7.97 19.84
N MET A 294 -11.60 9.19 19.41
CA MET A 294 -10.26 9.79 19.47
C MET A 294 -10.25 11.01 20.39
N PRO A 295 -9.08 11.46 20.87
CA PRO A 295 -8.99 12.72 21.62
C PRO A 295 -9.44 13.91 20.77
N TYR A 296 -9.88 14.99 21.41
CA TYR A 296 -10.33 16.23 20.74
C TYR A 296 -9.25 16.86 19.84
N ASN A 297 -8.01 16.86 20.34
CA ASN A 297 -6.83 17.34 19.61
C ASN A 297 -5.78 16.22 19.49
N PRO A 298 -6.00 15.24 18.59
CA PRO A 298 -5.22 14.02 18.56
C PRO A 298 -3.77 14.32 18.14
N GLN A 299 -2.83 13.86 18.96
CA GLN A 299 -1.40 13.95 18.72
C GLN A 299 -0.87 12.66 18.09
N PRO A 300 0.30 12.67 17.42
CA PRO A 300 0.91 11.46 16.87
C PRO A 300 1.03 10.29 17.87
N ALA A 301 1.24 10.58 19.16
CA ALA A 301 1.31 9.55 20.21
C ALA A 301 -0.02 8.81 20.42
N ASP A 302 -1.16 9.46 20.18
CA ASP A 302 -2.49 8.87 20.35
C ASP A 302 -2.81 7.80 19.30
N ALA A 303 -2.10 7.84 18.16
CA ALA A 303 -2.27 6.89 17.06
C ALA A 303 -2.11 5.43 17.52
N VAL A 304 -1.21 5.17 18.47
CA VAL A 304 -0.96 3.82 19.01
C VAL A 304 -2.21 3.24 19.66
N ARG A 305 -2.92 4.06 20.45
CA ARG A 305 -4.14 3.69 21.15
C ARG A 305 -5.27 3.48 20.14
N VAL A 306 -5.50 4.47 19.27
CA VAL A 306 -6.55 4.43 18.25
C VAL A 306 -6.40 3.23 17.32
N ALA A 307 -5.18 2.94 16.84
CA ALA A 307 -4.92 1.78 15.99
C ALA A 307 -5.17 0.44 16.72
N ARG A 308 -4.91 0.38 18.04
CA ARG A 308 -5.18 -0.80 18.86
C ARG A 308 -6.69 -1.01 19.03
N ASP A 309 -7.43 0.06 19.33
CA ASP A 309 -8.88 0.00 19.47
C ASP A 309 -9.54 -0.37 18.14
N PHE A 310 -9.09 0.21 17.03
CA PHE A 310 -9.53 -0.17 15.69
C PHE A 310 -9.29 -1.65 15.42
N LYS A 311 -8.07 -2.17 15.64
CA LYS A 311 -7.76 -3.58 15.41
C LYS A 311 -8.67 -4.51 16.23
N ARG A 312 -8.81 -4.25 17.53
CA ARG A 312 -9.65 -5.06 18.42
C ARG A 312 -11.09 -5.12 17.90
N THR A 313 -11.60 -3.98 17.47
CA THR A 313 -12.98 -3.84 16.97
C THR A 313 -13.13 -4.53 15.62
N TYR A 314 -12.19 -4.32 14.69
CA TYR A 314 -12.14 -5.02 13.40
C TYR A 314 -12.12 -6.54 13.57
N ASP A 315 -11.28 -7.06 14.45
CA ASP A 315 -11.18 -8.50 14.72
C ASP A 315 -12.50 -9.06 15.28
N SER A 316 -13.20 -8.29 16.12
CA SER A 316 -14.53 -8.66 16.65
C SER A 316 -15.60 -8.74 15.55
N ILE A 317 -15.62 -7.78 14.62
CA ILE A 317 -16.56 -7.80 13.48
C ILE A 317 -16.19 -8.93 12.51
N ALA A 318 -14.92 -9.04 12.12
CA ALA A 318 -14.47 -10.07 11.18
C ALA A 318 -14.72 -11.49 11.72
N GLY A 319 -14.52 -11.72 13.02
CA GLY A 319 -14.82 -12.99 13.67
C GLY A 319 -16.31 -13.34 13.67
N LYS A 320 -17.21 -12.34 13.75
CA LYS A 320 -18.67 -12.57 13.64
C LYS A 320 -19.12 -12.92 12.23
N VAL A 321 -18.39 -12.46 11.20
CA VAL A 321 -18.69 -12.75 9.78
C VAL A 321 -18.24 -14.15 9.38
N LEU A 322 -17.15 -14.68 9.95
CA LEU A 322 -16.65 -16.04 9.68
C LEU A 322 -17.48 -17.16 10.35
N LEU A 323 -18.42 -16.81 11.22
CA LEU A 323 -19.31 -17.75 11.93
C LEU A 323 -20.74 -17.76 11.38
N ARG A 324 -20.99 -17.07 10.27
CA ARG A 324 -22.24 -17.11 9.50
C ARG A 324 -22.00 -17.78 8.16
#